data_AF-A0A924QYG0-F1
#
_entry.id   AF-A0A924QYG0-F1
#
_cell.length_a   1.000
_cell.length_b   1.000
_cell.length_c   1.000
_cell.angle_alpha   90.00
_cell.angle_beta   90.00
_cell.angle_gamma   90.00
#
_symmetry.space_group_name_H-M   'P 1'
#
loop_
_entity.id
_entity.type
_entity.pdbx_description
1 polymer ?
#
loop_
_entity_poly.entity_id
_entity_poly.type
_entity_poly.pdbx_seq_one_letter_code
_entity_poly.pdbx_strand_id
1 'polypeptide(L)'
;MQDILSFIPLPALVACGAALLVALLLVVTQSWHGHHTMDSDEGVQKFHTEPTPRVGGIAIAVGVVAGYLMAGDDGKALLGPLILAGIPAFGFGLLEDITKKVSVRTRLLATMGSGVLGWAITGYSITDANVWGLDWLLSFSLVSVVFTAFAVGGIANAINIVDGFNGLSSGTVLIILAAFGVMSTALGDPDLARICMILAGA
;
A
#
# COMPACT_ATOMS: atom_id res chain seq x y z
N MET A 1 18.65 -10.95 24.37
CA MET A 1 18.37 -9.63 23.77
C MET A 1 19.20 -9.55 22.50
N GLN A 2 18.76 -10.21 21.43
CA GLN A 2 19.37 -10.05 20.12
C GLN A 2 19.21 -8.58 19.73
N ASP A 3 20.26 -7.99 19.17
CA ASP A 3 20.35 -6.55 18.92
C ASP A 3 19.12 -6.05 18.16
N ILE A 4 18.44 -5.04 18.69
CA ILE A 4 17.30 -4.38 18.03
C ILE A 4 17.72 -3.85 16.63
N LEU A 5 19.01 -3.57 16.43
CA LEU A 5 19.59 -3.19 15.14
C LEU A 5 19.73 -4.35 14.15
N SER A 6 19.78 -5.61 14.61
CA SER A 6 19.70 -6.80 13.75
C SER A 6 18.28 -7.08 13.23
N PHE A 7 17.30 -6.30 13.69
CA PHE A 7 15.89 -6.46 13.37
C PHE A 7 15.48 -5.78 12.07
N ILE A 8 16.16 -4.71 11.64
CA ILE A 8 15.81 -3.98 10.41
C ILE A 8 16.59 -4.58 9.23
N PRO A 9 15.93 -5.28 8.29
CA PRO A 9 16.61 -5.91 7.18
C PRO A 9 17.08 -4.85 6.18
N LEU A 10 18.25 -5.07 5.56
CA LEU A 10 18.80 -4.19 4.51
C LEU A 10 17.76 -3.82 3.42
N PRO A 11 16.90 -4.73 2.92
CA PRO A 11 15.78 -4.40 2.04
C PRO A 11 14.89 -3.25 2.51
N ALA A 12 14.58 -3.16 3.81
CA ALA A 12 13.74 -2.10 4.36
C ALA A 12 14.45 -0.74 4.37
N LEU A 13 15.75 -0.72 4.70
CA LEU A 13 16.57 0.49 4.61
C LEU A 13 16.71 0.98 3.16
N VAL A 14 16.86 0.06 2.21
CA VAL A 14 16.91 0.38 0.78
C VAL A 14 15.57 0.93 0.30
N ALA A 15 14.45 0.33 0.72
CA ALA A 15 13.12 0.84 0.41
C ALA A 15 12.93 2.28 0.91
N CYS A 16 13.32 2.54 2.17
CA CYS A 16 13.23 3.87 2.76
C CYS A 16 14.12 4.90 2.07
N GLY A 17 15.39 4.56 1.80
CA GLY A 17 16.31 5.44 1.10
C GLY A 17 15.83 5.78 -0.31
N ALA A 18 15.30 4.79 -1.05
CA ALA A 18 14.77 4.98 -2.39
C ALA A 18 13.50 5.83 -2.39
N ALA A 19 12.54 5.56 -1.50
CA ALA A 19 11.32 6.34 -1.36
C ALA A 19 11.62 7.80 -0.97
N LEU A 20 12.49 8.00 0.03
CA LEU A 20 12.91 9.34 0.46
C LEU A 20 13.57 10.12 -0.68
N LEU A 21 14.49 9.47 -1.42
CA LEU A 21 15.16 10.10 -2.55
C LEU A 21 14.16 10.50 -3.65
N VAL A 22 13.21 9.63 -4.01
CA VAL A 22 12.18 9.96 -5.00
C VAL A 22 11.23 11.05 -4.50
N ALA A 23 10.81 11.01 -3.24
CA ALA A 23 9.97 12.04 -2.64
C ALA A 23 10.66 13.41 -2.67
N LEU A 24 11.95 13.48 -2.30
CA LEU A 24 12.74 14.70 -2.39
C LEU A 24 12.87 15.19 -3.84
N LEU A 25 13.10 14.28 -4.79
CA LEU A 25 13.14 14.65 -6.21
C LEU A 25 11.79 15.22 -6.67
N LEU A 26 10.66 14.59 -6.35
CA LEU A 26 9.32 15.08 -6.71
C LEU A 26 9.04 16.48 -6.14
N VAL A 27 9.51 16.77 -4.93
CA VAL A 27 9.38 18.12 -4.34
C VAL A 27 10.29 19.12 -5.03
N VAL A 28 11.55 18.78 -5.29
CA VAL A 28 12.52 19.69 -5.93
C VAL A 28 12.16 19.95 -7.40
N THR A 29 11.63 18.96 -8.12
CA THR A 29 11.23 19.09 -9.53
C THR A 29 9.80 19.59 -9.74
N GLN A 30 9.13 20.04 -8.68
CA GLN A 30 7.72 20.45 -8.74
C GLN A 30 7.43 21.53 -9.78
N SER A 31 8.43 22.36 -10.12
CA SER A 31 8.32 23.38 -11.17
C SER A 31 8.14 22.80 -12.58
N TRP A 32 8.52 21.54 -12.82
CA TRP A 32 8.45 20.90 -14.14
C TRP A 32 7.14 20.16 -14.37
N HIS A 33 6.58 19.53 -13.33
CA HIS A 33 5.38 18.69 -13.44
C HIS A 33 4.15 19.28 -12.71
N GLY A 34 4.33 20.37 -11.97
CA GLY A 34 3.30 20.95 -11.11
C GLY A 34 1.99 21.27 -11.84
N HIS A 35 2.03 21.60 -13.13
CA HIS A 35 0.83 21.83 -13.95
C HIS A 35 -0.15 20.64 -13.96
N HIS A 36 0.36 19.41 -13.88
CA HIS A 36 -0.45 18.20 -13.86
C HIS A 36 -0.65 17.63 -12.46
N THR A 37 0.33 17.80 -11.56
CA THR A 37 0.36 17.05 -10.30
C THR A 37 0.03 17.88 -9.06
N MET A 38 0.03 19.21 -9.12
CA MET A 38 -0.21 20.04 -7.93
C MET A 38 -1.66 19.95 -7.48
N ASP A 39 -1.84 19.95 -6.17
CA ASP A 39 -3.14 20.26 -5.59
C ASP A 39 -3.43 21.77 -5.64
N SER A 40 -4.64 22.17 -6.03
CA SER A 40 -5.08 23.57 -5.99
C SER A 40 -5.70 23.89 -4.62
N ASP A 41 -5.57 25.14 -4.17
CA ASP A 41 -5.84 25.60 -2.79
C ASP A 41 -7.31 25.53 -2.32
N GLU A 42 -8.26 25.14 -3.16
CA GLU A 42 -9.68 25.17 -2.79
C GLU A 42 -10.17 23.82 -2.24
N GLY A 43 -10.41 23.78 -0.92
CA GLY A 43 -11.09 22.68 -0.24
C GLY A 43 -11.41 23.03 1.22
N VAL A 44 -12.63 22.70 1.68
CA VAL A 44 -13.16 23.00 3.05
C VAL A 44 -12.31 22.41 4.19
N GLN A 45 -11.40 21.48 3.89
CA GLN A 45 -10.53 20.80 4.85
C GLN A 45 -9.03 21.11 4.70
N LYS A 46 -8.61 22.07 3.85
CA LYS A 46 -7.19 22.32 3.58
C LYS A 46 -6.63 23.50 4.38
N PHE A 47 -5.61 23.24 5.20
CA PHE A 47 -4.86 24.22 6.00
C PHE A 47 -3.47 24.56 5.42
N HIS A 48 -3.24 24.29 4.12
CA HIS A 48 -1.97 24.56 3.48
C HIS A 48 -1.90 25.94 2.84
N THR A 49 -0.76 26.59 2.96
CA THR A 49 -0.43 27.86 2.32
C THR A 49 0.36 27.71 1.01
N GLU A 50 0.85 26.50 0.67
CA GLU A 50 1.63 26.24 -0.55
C GLU A 50 1.14 24.97 -1.29
N PRO A 51 1.10 24.96 -2.64
CA PRO A 51 0.69 23.81 -3.43
C PRO A 51 1.68 22.65 -3.33
N THR A 52 1.20 21.43 -3.05
CA THR A 52 2.03 20.21 -2.99
C THR A 52 1.69 19.21 -4.11
N PRO A 53 2.68 18.48 -4.67
CA PRO A 53 2.41 17.42 -5.64
C PRO A 53 1.64 16.24 -5.03
N ARG A 54 0.56 15.78 -5.69
CA ARG A 54 -0.26 14.62 -5.27
C ARG A 54 0.33 13.25 -5.65
N VAL A 55 1.43 13.22 -6.39
CA VAL A 55 2.04 11.99 -6.93
C VAL A 55 2.98 11.27 -5.94
N GLY A 56 2.76 11.43 -4.64
CA GLY A 56 3.60 10.83 -3.59
C GLY A 56 3.62 9.29 -3.62
N GLY A 57 2.55 8.66 -4.14
CA GLY A 57 2.50 7.20 -4.33
C GLY A 57 3.63 6.65 -5.21
N ILE A 58 4.20 7.45 -6.12
CA ILE A 58 5.36 7.05 -6.93
C ILE A 58 6.57 6.76 -6.03
N ALA A 59 6.81 7.57 -5.01
CA ALA A 59 7.93 7.38 -4.08
C ALA A 59 7.79 6.05 -3.33
N ILE A 60 6.60 5.76 -2.82
CA ILE A 60 6.29 4.50 -2.13
C ILE A 60 6.47 3.32 -3.09
N ALA A 61 5.93 3.39 -4.31
CA ALA A 61 6.05 2.31 -5.29
C ALA A 61 7.52 2.01 -5.65
N VAL A 62 8.34 3.04 -5.84
CA VAL A 62 9.79 2.86 -6.09
C VAL A 62 10.49 2.28 -4.86
N GLY A 63 10.17 2.73 -3.65
CA GLY A 63 10.68 2.17 -2.41
C GLY A 63 10.38 0.67 -2.27
N VAL A 64 9.12 0.28 -2.46
CA VAL A 64 8.70 -1.12 -2.39
C VAL A 64 9.41 -1.98 -3.44
N VAL A 65 9.55 -1.50 -4.68
CA VAL A 65 10.29 -2.22 -5.74
C VAL A 65 11.77 -2.34 -5.39
N ALA A 66 12.40 -1.28 -4.88
CA ALA A 66 13.81 -1.32 -4.47
C ALA A 66 14.04 -2.33 -3.32
N GLY A 67 13.15 -2.33 -2.32
CA GLY A 67 13.17 -3.32 -1.24
C GLY A 67 12.94 -4.75 -1.75
N TYR A 68 11.99 -4.95 -2.65
CA TYR A 68 11.73 -6.24 -3.30
C TYR A 68 12.96 -6.78 -4.05
N LEU A 69 13.66 -5.93 -4.82
CA LEU A 69 14.87 -6.36 -5.55
C LEU A 69 15.98 -6.85 -4.62
N MET A 70 16.08 -6.25 -3.44
CA MET A 70 17.04 -6.62 -2.40
C MET A 70 16.58 -7.78 -1.51
N ALA A 71 15.31 -8.15 -1.54
CA ALA A 71 14.79 -9.25 -0.74
C ALA A 71 15.36 -10.62 -1.20
N GLY A 72 15.44 -11.55 -0.24
CA GLY A 72 15.75 -12.96 -0.53
C GLY A 72 14.60 -13.66 -1.25
N ASP A 73 14.82 -14.90 -1.67
CA ASP A 73 13.88 -15.65 -2.52
C ASP A 73 12.50 -15.83 -1.86
N ASP A 74 12.45 -16.16 -0.56
CA ASP A 74 11.18 -16.31 0.18
C ASP A 74 10.40 -14.98 0.24
N GLY A 75 11.11 -13.88 0.52
CA GLY A 75 10.52 -12.54 0.53
C GLY A 75 10.02 -12.12 -0.86
N LYS A 76 10.74 -12.48 -1.93
CA LYS A 76 10.33 -12.23 -3.32
C LYS A 76 9.12 -13.07 -3.71
N ALA A 77 9.06 -14.33 -3.28
CA ALA A 77 7.96 -15.24 -3.57
C ALA A 77 6.63 -14.73 -2.99
N LEU A 78 6.67 -14.05 -1.85
CA LEU A 78 5.50 -13.45 -1.21
C LEU A 78 5.20 -12.03 -1.73
N LEU A 79 6.20 -11.14 -1.79
CA LEU A 79 5.99 -9.73 -2.14
C LEU A 79 5.77 -9.51 -3.64
N GLY A 80 6.38 -10.33 -4.51
CA GLY A 80 6.26 -10.22 -5.96
C GLY A 80 4.81 -10.32 -6.46
N PRO A 81 4.05 -11.36 -6.07
CA PRO A 81 2.62 -11.47 -6.36
C PRO A 81 1.81 -10.28 -5.87
N LEU A 82 2.11 -9.74 -4.69
CA LEU A 82 1.41 -8.58 -4.13
C LEU A 82 1.66 -7.31 -4.94
N ILE A 83 2.91 -7.08 -5.37
CA ILE A 83 3.24 -5.96 -6.28
C ILE A 83 2.46 -6.09 -7.59
N LEU A 84 2.47 -7.28 -8.19
CA LEU A 84 1.77 -7.53 -9.45
C LEU A 84 0.25 -7.34 -9.32
N ALA A 85 -0.34 -7.89 -8.26
CA ALA A 85 -1.75 -7.73 -7.95
C ALA A 85 -2.12 -6.27 -7.66
N GLY A 86 -1.21 -5.48 -7.08
CA GLY A 86 -1.41 -4.07 -6.77
C GLY A 86 -1.37 -3.11 -7.97
N ILE A 87 -0.92 -3.56 -9.15
CA ILE A 87 -0.77 -2.69 -10.34
C ILE A 87 -2.06 -1.94 -10.72
N PRO A 88 -3.26 -2.58 -10.80
CA PRO A 88 -4.49 -1.85 -11.08
C PRO A 88 -4.81 -0.77 -10.04
N ALA A 89 -4.74 -1.09 -8.75
CA ALA A 89 -4.95 -0.13 -7.67
C ALA A 89 -4.01 1.08 -7.78
N PHE A 90 -2.71 0.82 -7.94
CA PHE A 90 -1.70 1.86 -8.11
C PHE A 90 -1.94 2.69 -9.37
N GLY A 91 -2.18 2.03 -10.51
CA GLY A 91 -2.37 2.70 -11.80
C GLY A 91 -3.57 3.63 -11.81
N PHE A 92 -4.72 3.19 -11.26
CA PHE A 92 -5.91 4.04 -11.18
C PHE A 92 -5.80 5.13 -10.09
N GLY A 93 -5.06 4.87 -9.00
CA GLY A 93 -4.71 5.89 -8.02
C GLY A 93 -3.86 6.99 -8.64
N LEU A 94 -2.75 6.62 -9.29
CA LEU A 94 -1.86 7.56 -9.96
C LEU A 94 -2.54 8.32 -11.10
N LEU A 95 -3.41 7.65 -11.87
CA LEU A 95 -4.21 8.31 -12.89
C LEU A 95 -5.14 9.36 -12.28
N GLU A 96 -5.69 9.13 -11.10
CA GLU A 96 -6.47 10.12 -10.38
C GLU A 96 -5.61 11.29 -9.91
N ASP A 97 -4.44 11.04 -9.33
CA ASP A 97 -3.52 12.09 -8.87
C ASP A 97 -3.10 13.03 -10.00
N ILE A 98 -2.91 12.49 -11.22
CA ILE A 98 -2.50 13.25 -12.41
C ILE A 98 -3.69 13.94 -13.09
N THR A 99 -4.83 13.25 -13.25
CA THR A 99 -5.93 13.74 -14.08
C THR A 99 -7.02 14.45 -13.29
N LYS A 100 -7.16 14.15 -11.99
CA LYS A 100 -8.24 14.58 -11.09
C LYS A 100 -9.64 14.24 -11.61
N LYS A 101 -9.75 13.25 -12.52
CA LYS A 101 -10.98 12.89 -13.25
C LYS A 101 -11.47 11.47 -13.00
N VAL A 102 -10.71 10.67 -12.25
CA VAL A 102 -11.08 9.28 -11.98
C VAL A 102 -12.08 9.23 -10.83
N SER A 103 -13.24 8.63 -11.07
CA SER A 103 -14.29 8.56 -10.05
C SER A 103 -13.92 7.63 -8.89
N VAL A 104 -14.47 7.89 -7.70
CA VAL A 104 -14.34 7.01 -6.53
C VAL A 104 -14.75 5.57 -6.85
N ARG A 105 -15.83 5.38 -7.61
CA ARG A 105 -16.30 4.05 -8.03
C ARG A 105 -15.28 3.32 -8.88
N THR A 106 -14.63 4.02 -9.81
CA THR A 106 -13.58 3.46 -10.66
C THR A 106 -12.37 3.04 -9.84
N ARG A 107 -11.92 3.88 -8.90
CA ARG A 107 -10.82 3.54 -7.98
C ARG A 107 -11.16 2.34 -7.10
N LEU A 108 -12.39 2.28 -6.57
CA LEU A 108 -12.87 1.15 -5.77
C LEU A 108 -12.92 -0.16 -6.57
N LEU A 109 -13.42 -0.12 -7.81
CA LEU A 109 -13.43 -1.31 -8.66
C LEU A 109 -12.01 -1.75 -9.05
N ALA A 110 -11.08 -0.82 -9.23
CA ALA A 110 -9.68 -1.14 -9.49
C ALA A 110 -9.01 -1.83 -8.28
N THR A 111 -9.26 -1.34 -7.06
CA THR A 111 -8.73 -1.95 -5.83
C THR A 111 -9.38 -3.30 -5.52
N MET A 112 -10.68 -3.46 -5.76
CA MET A 112 -11.33 -4.77 -5.70
C MET A 112 -10.78 -5.73 -6.76
N GLY A 113 -10.55 -5.24 -7.98
CA GLY A 113 -9.90 -5.97 -9.06
C GLY A 113 -8.49 -6.45 -8.69
N SER A 114 -7.70 -5.61 -8.02
CA SER A 114 -6.42 -6.00 -7.42
C SER A 114 -6.54 -7.15 -6.43
N GLY A 115 -7.59 -7.16 -5.58
CA GLY A 115 -7.87 -8.29 -4.69
C GLY A 115 -8.19 -9.59 -5.43
N VAL A 116 -9.00 -9.51 -6.51
CA VAL A 116 -9.29 -10.68 -7.37
C VAL A 116 -8.02 -11.18 -8.07
N LEU A 117 -7.18 -10.28 -8.58
CA LEU A 117 -5.89 -10.65 -9.18
C LEU A 117 -4.95 -11.30 -8.15
N GLY A 118 -4.91 -10.77 -6.92
CA GLY A 118 -4.14 -11.35 -5.82
C GLY A 118 -4.53 -12.80 -5.55
N TRP A 119 -5.84 -13.07 -5.47
CA TRP A 119 -6.34 -14.44 -5.40
C TRP A 119 -5.98 -15.27 -6.63
N ALA A 120 -6.14 -14.74 -7.84
CA ALA A 120 -5.85 -15.49 -9.06
C ALA A 120 -4.36 -15.90 -9.19
N ILE A 121 -3.45 -15.07 -8.66
CA ILE A 121 -1.99 -15.33 -8.70
C ILE A 121 -1.56 -16.27 -7.56
N THR A 122 -2.13 -16.11 -6.37
CA THR A 122 -1.62 -16.77 -5.15
C THR A 122 -2.50 -17.91 -4.64
N GLY A 123 -3.75 -17.96 -5.06
CA GLY A 123 -4.79 -18.84 -4.51
C GLY A 123 -5.34 -18.40 -3.14
N TYR A 124 -4.79 -17.34 -2.53
CA TYR A 124 -5.24 -16.88 -1.21
C TYR A 124 -6.50 -16.03 -1.27
N SER A 125 -7.46 -16.37 -0.42
CA SER A 125 -8.65 -15.59 -0.12
C SER A 125 -9.03 -15.78 1.34
N ILE A 126 -9.81 -14.87 1.91
CA ILE A 126 -10.30 -14.96 3.29
C ILE A 126 -11.34 -16.07 3.37
N THR A 127 -10.98 -17.19 3.98
CA THR A 127 -11.86 -18.36 4.17
C THR A 127 -12.44 -18.47 5.58
N ASP A 128 -11.87 -17.72 6.53
CA ASP A 128 -12.25 -17.73 7.93
C ASP A 128 -12.23 -16.29 8.46
N ALA A 129 -13.36 -15.82 8.98
CA ALA A 129 -13.53 -14.50 9.56
C ALA A 129 -13.82 -14.57 11.06
N ASN A 130 -13.91 -15.78 11.65
CA ASN A 130 -14.35 -16.03 13.02
C ASN A 130 -15.70 -15.38 13.33
N VAL A 131 -16.64 -15.44 12.37
CA VAL A 131 -17.99 -14.90 12.53
C VAL A 131 -19.00 -16.01 12.21
N TRP A 132 -19.83 -16.31 13.21
CA TRP A 132 -20.84 -17.37 13.11
C TRP A 132 -21.74 -17.18 11.87
N GLY A 133 -21.85 -18.23 11.06
CA GLY A 133 -22.60 -18.24 9.80
C GLY A 133 -21.82 -17.68 8.59
N LEU A 134 -20.90 -16.74 8.79
CA LEU A 134 -20.07 -16.19 7.71
C LEU A 134 -19.03 -17.20 7.24
N ASP A 135 -18.39 -17.94 8.16
CA ASP A 135 -17.35 -18.91 7.81
C ASP A 135 -17.89 -20.05 6.93
N TRP A 136 -19.15 -20.46 7.13
CA TRP A 136 -19.83 -21.41 6.23
C TRP A 136 -19.96 -20.83 4.82
N LEU A 137 -20.32 -19.55 4.70
CA LEU A 137 -20.45 -18.90 3.40
C LEU A 137 -19.07 -18.71 2.72
N LEU A 138 -18.04 -18.39 3.50
CA LEU A 138 -16.66 -18.25 3.02
C LEU A 138 -16.03 -19.59 2.59
N SER A 139 -16.64 -20.74 2.92
CA SER A 139 -16.22 -22.04 2.38
C SER A 139 -16.45 -22.16 0.85
N PHE A 140 -17.35 -21.35 0.29
CA PHE A 140 -17.55 -21.28 -1.16
C PHE A 140 -16.53 -20.33 -1.79
N SER A 141 -15.66 -20.85 -2.65
CA SER A 141 -14.56 -20.08 -3.27
C SER A 141 -15.02 -18.75 -3.89
N LEU A 142 -16.12 -18.74 -4.67
CA LEU A 142 -16.62 -17.51 -5.26
C LEU A 142 -16.96 -16.45 -4.20
N VAL A 143 -17.58 -16.86 -3.09
CA VAL A 143 -17.94 -15.94 -2.01
C VAL A 143 -16.69 -15.45 -1.29
N SER A 144 -15.74 -16.34 -0.98
CA SER A 144 -14.46 -15.98 -0.37
C SER A 144 -13.68 -14.97 -1.21
N VAL A 145 -13.64 -15.14 -2.53
CA VAL A 145 -12.96 -14.22 -3.45
C VAL A 145 -13.65 -12.87 -3.50
N VAL A 146 -14.98 -12.85 -3.64
CA VAL A 146 -15.75 -11.59 -3.65
C VAL A 146 -15.60 -10.85 -2.31
N PHE A 147 -15.65 -11.57 -1.20
CA PHE A 147 -15.44 -11.01 0.13
C PHE A 147 -14.03 -10.44 0.29
N THR A 148 -13.00 -11.16 -0.17
CA THR A 148 -11.61 -10.71 -0.14
C THR A 148 -11.42 -9.45 -1.00
N ALA A 149 -11.95 -9.45 -2.21
CA ALA A 149 -11.90 -8.28 -3.10
C ALA A 149 -12.59 -7.07 -2.47
N PHE A 150 -13.76 -7.27 -1.85
CA PHE A 150 -14.46 -6.23 -1.10
C PHE A 150 -13.64 -5.72 0.09
N ALA A 151 -12.99 -6.60 0.86
CA ALA A 151 -12.14 -6.21 1.97
C ALA A 151 -10.93 -5.38 1.50
N VAL A 152 -10.23 -5.82 0.45
CA VAL A 152 -9.11 -5.08 -0.14
C VAL A 152 -9.56 -3.70 -0.63
N GLY A 153 -10.66 -3.64 -1.39
CA GLY A 153 -11.20 -2.38 -1.89
C GLY A 153 -11.70 -1.44 -0.77
N GLY A 154 -12.34 -2.02 0.25
CA GLY A 154 -12.83 -1.30 1.42
C GLY A 154 -11.71 -0.67 2.24
N ILE A 155 -10.63 -1.40 2.52
CA ILE A 155 -9.44 -0.88 3.21
C ILE A 155 -8.81 0.24 2.38
N ALA A 156 -8.58 0.03 1.08
CA ALA A 156 -8.00 1.05 0.22
C ALA A 156 -8.83 2.35 0.18
N ASN A 157 -10.16 2.22 0.10
CA ASN A 157 -11.06 3.37 0.12
C ASN A 157 -11.11 4.04 1.50
N ALA A 158 -11.03 3.29 2.60
CA ALA A 158 -10.97 3.85 3.95
C ALA A 158 -9.70 4.67 4.17
N ILE A 159 -8.53 4.16 3.73
CA ILE A 159 -7.27 4.91 3.78
C ILE A 159 -7.37 6.19 2.95
N ASN A 160 -7.95 6.13 1.74
CA ASN A 160 -8.14 7.31 0.89
C ASN A 160 -9.03 8.39 1.55
N ILE A 161 -10.04 8.00 2.33
CA ILE A 161 -10.90 8.94 3.07
C ILE A 161 -10.13 9.63 4.21
N VAL A 162 -9.25 8.90 4.90
CA VAL A 162 -8.45 9.44 6.01
C VAL A 162 -7.26 10.28 5.51
N ASP A 163 -6.83 10.07 4.27
CA ASP A 163 -5.77 10.83 3.57
C ASP A 163 -6.13 12.29 3.24
N GLY A 164 -7.27 12.79 3.73
CA GLY A 164 -7.65 14.21 3.64
C GLY A 164 -6.86 15.15 4.56
N PHE A 165 -6.01 14.60 5.45
CA PHE A 165 -5.14 15.34 6.36
C PHE A 165 -3.67 14.95 6.14
N ASN A 166 -2.80 15.96 6.11
CA ASN A 166 -1.38 15.81 5.75
C ASN A 166 -0.65 14.80 6.63
N GLY A 167 -0.31 13.65 6.05
CA GLY A 167 0.48 12.60 6.73
C GLY A 167 -0.31 11.74 7.73
N LEU A 168 -1.63 11.91 7.85
CA LEU A 168 -2.44 11.06 8.74
C LEU A 168 -2.56 9.63 8.20
N SER A 169 -2.72 9.48 6.88
CA SER A 169 -2.80 8.20 6.19
C SER A 169 -1.49 7.41 6.31
N SER A 170 -0.35 8.03 5.98
CA SER A 170 0.96 7.40 6.02
C SER A 170 1.37 7.00 7.44
N GLY A 171 1.11 7.86 8.45
CA GLY A 171 1.30 7.52 9.85
C GLY A 171 0.43 6.34 10.30
N THR A 172 -0.84 6.32 9.87
CA THR A 172 -1.77 5.21 10.18
C THR A 172 -1.29 3.89 9.57
N VAL A 173 -0.93 3.90 8.29
CA VAL A 173 -0.42 2.71 7.58
C VAL A 173 0.90 2.24 8.19
N LEU A 174 1.80 3.16 8.56
CA LEU A 174 3.05 2.83 9.25
C LEU A 174 2.81 2.10 10.57
N ILE A 175 1.86 2.58 11.39
CA ILE A 175 1.49 1.93 12.66
C ILE A 175 0.91 0.53 12.40
N ILE A 176 0.03 0.38 11.40
CA ILE A 176 -0.55 -0.92 11.02
C ILE A 176 0.54 -1.90 10.59
N LEU A 177 1.46 -1.47 9.71
CA LEU A 177 2.55 -2.31 9.22
C LEU A 177 3.55 -2.67 10.34
N ALA A 178 3.86 -1.73 11.24
CA ALA A 178 4.69 -2.02 12.41
C ALA A 178 4.03 -3.06 13.32
N ALA A 179 2.71 -2.95 13.56
CA ALA A 179 1.96 -3.93 14.34
C ALA A 179 1.97 -5.31 13.67
N PHE A 180 1.74 -5.39 12.36
CA PHE A 180 1.85 -6.65 11.63
C PHE A 180 3.27 -7.24 11.70
N GLY A 181 4.32 -6.43 11.52
CA GLY A 181 5.70 -6.88 11.63
C GLY A 181 6.05 -7.48 13.00
N VAL A 182 5.59 -6.84 14.08
CA VAL A 182 5.76 -7.36 15.45
C VAL A 182 4.99 -8.66 15.65
N MET A 183 3.72 -8.73 15.20
CA MET A 183 2.90 -9.94 15.33
C MET A 183 3.47 -11.12 14.53
N SER A 184 3.88 -10.89 13.29
CA SER A 184 4.50 -11.91 12.44
C SER A 184 5.76 -12.46 13.07
N THR A 185 6.60 -11.60 13.67
CA THR A 185 7.77 -12.04 14.42
C THR A 185 7.37 -12.90 15.64
N ALA A 186 6.37 -12.46 16.40
CA ALA A 186 5.89 -13.19 17.58
C ALA A 186 5.27 -14.56 17.24
N LEU A 187 4.69 -14.69 16.05
CA LEU A 187 4.08 -15.93 15.54
C LEU A 187 5.05 -16.81 14.74
N GLY A 188 6.32 -16.41 14.61
CA GLY A 188 7.34 -17.19 13.90
C GLY A 188 7.25 -17.13 12.37
N ASP A 189 6.69 -16.06 11.82
CA ASP A 189 6.63 -15.75 10.38
C ASP A 189 7.61 -14.61 10.03
N PRO A 190 8.92 -14.92 9.86
CA PRO A 190 9.94 -13.90 9.60
C PRO A 190 9.80 -13.27 8.21
N ASP A 191 9.18 -13.94 7.24
CA ASP A 191 9.08 -13.44 5.87
C ASP A 191 8.00 -12.38 5.76
N LEU A 192 6.82 -12.60 6.37
CA LEU A 192 5.80 -11.57 6.49
C LEU A 192 6.29 -10.39 7.34
N ALA A 193 7.07 -10.64 8.40
CA ALA A 193 7.67 -9.57 9.20
C ALA A 193 8.61 -8.68 8.36
N ARG A 194 9.48 -9.28 7.53
CA ARG A 194 10.38 -8.55 6.62
C ARG A 194 9.62 -7.75 5.58
N ILE A 195 8.54 -8.31 5.02
CA ILE A 195 7.70 -7.61 4.05
C ILE A 195 7.03 -6.39 4.69
N CYS A 196 6.48 -6.54 5.91
CA CYS A 196 5.90 -5.41 6.64
C CYS A 196 6.93 -4.31 6.87
N MET A 197 8.19 -4.65 7.18
CA MET A 197 9.27 -3.68 7.33
C MET A 197 9.67 -3.01 6.01
N ILE A 198 9.68 -3.74 4.88
CA ILE A 198 9.92 -3.16 3.55
C ILE A 198 8.82 -2.14 3.22
N LEU A 199 7.55 -2.52 3.42
CA LEU A 199 6.40 -1.65 3.16
C LEU A 199 6.37 -0.44 4.10
N ALA A 200 6.78 -0.61 5.35
CA ALA A 200 6.87 0.48 6.35
C ALA A 200 8.03 1.44 6.07
N GLY A 201 9.11 0.95 5.46
CA GLY A 201 10.25 1.76 5.08
C GLY A 201 9.94 2.67 3.89
N ALA A 202 9.20 2.15 2.90
CA ALA A 202 8.77 2.88 1.70
C ALA A 202 7.75 3.99 1.99
#